data_AF-A0A1V4R2T8-F1
#
_entry.id   AF-A0A1V4R2T8-F1
#
_cell.length_a   1.000
_cell.length_b   1.000
_cell.length_c   1.000
_cell.angle_alpha   90.00
_cell.angle_beta   90.00
_cell.angle_gamma   90.00
#
_symmetry.space_group_name_H-M   'P 1'
#
loop_
_entity.id
_entity.type
_entity.pdbx_description
1 polymer ?
#
loop_
_entity_poly.entity_id
_entity_poly.type
_entity_poly.pdbx_seq_one_letter_code
_entity_poly.pdbx_strand_id
1 'polypeptide(L)'
;MRRLTWILAGLFAMAIAAPSLLAREGQAAPKKTRKARKARAAKKRPLLRGMHAQMVKVCDLSEDQQKQIAELNAQRAKELTAFREENKAKYEALREALKKAREAKDKEAAKKAWAEYSALRGKKNAIVKKFRDAVMEVLTPEQKAKWDQYQALLDVKRRISPAKLTAEQEEQVKAAYVKLAAGTEATTAKGRSTLLAKLYAQVEKEVLSPEQRTEVAVAYLVRRFHRARLTDEQKAKIKAAYVEQSTGVDMTDRKARMELYNKLYTYVREQILDEQQREKVRPLRQPRKRKPRQRKRKTQAATGPTATTTE
;
A
#
# COMPACT_ATOMS: atom_id res chain seq x y z
N MET A 1 36.85 11.80 -55.08
CA MET A 1 37.72 10.72 -54.56
C MET A 1 36.81 9.66 -53.92
N ARG A 2 36.48 8.58 -54.67
CA ARG A 2 36.87 7.16 -54.44
C ARG A 2 36.46 6.60 -53.06
N ARG A 3 35.70 5.52 -52.87
CA ARG A 3 34.99 4.52 -53.72
C ARG A 3 33.92 3.80 -52.87
N LEU A 4 32.82 3.42 -53.54
CA LEU A 4 31.81 2.42 -53.16
C LEU A 4 32.40 1.00 -53.15
N THR A 5 31.83 0.10 -52.34
CA THR A 5 31.75 -1.35 -52.63
C THR A 5 30.46 -1.95 -52.08
N TRP A 6 29.58 -2.34 -52.99
CA TRP A 6 28.51 -3.34 -52.86
C TRP A 6 29.07 -4.70 -53.28
N ILE A 7 28.67 -5.81 -52.65
CA ILE A 7 28.47 -7.10 -53.33
C ILE A 7 27.25 -7.82 -52.72
N LEU A 8 26.37 -8.19 -53.64
CA LEU A 8 25.17 -9.01 -53.53
C LEU A 8 25.47 -10.31 -54.29
N ALA A 9 25.13 -11.48 -53.76
CA ALA A 9 24.85 -12.68 -54.56
C ALA A 9 24.17 -13.74 -53.68
N GLY A 10 22.95 -14.11 -54.06
CA GLY A 10 22.22 -15.25 -53.52
C GLY A 10 22.24 -16.44 -54.49
N LEU A 11 21.34 -17.40 -54.21
CA LEU A 11 21.05 -18.67 -54.87
C LEU A 11 22.00 -19.82 -54.44
N PHE A 12 21.58 -21.07 -54.24
CA PHE A 12 20.52 -21.86 -54.88
C PHE A 12 20.04 -22.98 -53.94
N ALA A 13 18.82 -23.44 -54.16
CA ALA A 13 18.13 -24.53 -53.45
C ALA A 13 18.76 -25.92 -53.66
N MET A 14 18.63 -26.80 -52.66
CA MET A 14 18.61 -28.26 -52.84
C MET A 14 17.65 -28.87 -51.80
N ALA A 15 16.51 -29.33 -52.30
CA ALA A 15 15.61 -30.24 -51.60
C ALA A 15 16.16 -31.67 -51.76
N ILE A 16 16.28 -32.41 -50.65
CA ILE A 16 16.36 -33.88 -50.67
C ILE A 16 15.35 -34.43 -49.67
N ALA A 17 14.64 -35.44 -50.15
CA ALA A 17 13.50 -36.12 -49.57
C ALA A 17 13.82 -36.94 -48.31
N ALA A 18 12.74 -37.29 -47.61
CA ALA A 18 12.63 -38.05 -46.36
C ALA A 18 13.19 -39.49 -46.41
N PRO A 19 13.30 -40.20 -45.27
CA PRO A 19 12.11 -40.87 -44.74
C PRO A 19 11.90 -40.78 -43.22
N SER A 20 10.61 -40.81 -42.89
CA SER A 20 9.97 -41.15 -41.62
C SER A 20 10.45 -42.45 -40.97
N LEU A 21 10.71 -42.41 -39.66
CA LEU A 21 10.74 -43.47 -38.63
C LEU A 21 11.17 -42.74 -37.33
N LEU A 22 10.49 -42.72 -36.18
CA LEU A 22 9.71 -43.71 -35.47
C LEU A 22 8.64 -42.99 -34.62
N ALA A 23 7.43 -43.55 -34.64
CA ALA A 23 6.47 -43.39 -33.56
C ALA A 23 7.12 -43.88 -32.25
N ARG A 24 7.30 -42.98 -31.28
CA ARG A 24 7.50 -43.36 -29.89
C ARG A 24 6.17 -43.19 -29.19
N GLU A 25 5.51 -44.33 -29.03
CA GLU A 25 4.34 -44.53 -28.18
C GLU A 25 4.45 -43.73 -26.88
N GLY A 26 3.34 -43.09 -26.53
CA GLY A 26 3.16 -42.45 -25.24
C GLY A 26 3.31 -43.46 -24.11
N GLN A 27 4.51 -43.52 -23.52
CA GLN A 27 4.66 -43.92 -22.14
C GLN A 27 4.01 -42.84 -21.26
N ALA A 28 2.71 -43.00 -21.05
CA ALA A 28 2.02 -42.37 -19.94
C ALA A 28 2.75 -42.77 -18.66
N ALA A 29 3.49 -41.81 -18.08
CA ALA A 29 4.11 -41.98 -16.78
C ALA A 29 3.05 -42.46 -15.77
N PRO A 30 3.35 -43.46 -14.92
CA PRO A 30 2.39 -43.99 -13.98
C PRO A 30 1.91 -42.85 -13.06
N LYS A 31 0.60 -42.57 -13.13
CA LYS A 31 -0.09 -41.66 -12.20
C LYS A 31 0.25 -42.14 -10.79
N LYS A 32 1.11 -41.40 -10.09
CA LYS A 32 1.40 -41.61 -8.67
C LYS A 32 0.07 -41.73 -7.92
N THR A 33 -0.24 -42.93 -7.46
CA THR A 33 -1.38 -43.22 -6.60
C THR A 33 -1.28 -42.31 -5.40
N ARG A 34 -2.22 -41.37 -5.32
CA ARG A 34 -2.29 -40.34 -4.30
C ARG A 34 -2.58 -41.07 -2.99
N LYS A 35 -1.53 -41.40 -2.21
CA LYS A 35 -1.64 -42.02 -0.89
C LYS A 35 -2.79 -41.36 -0.13
N ALA A 36 -3.79 -42.16 0.25
CA ALA A 36 -4.94 -41.73 1.01
C ALA A 36 -4.44 -41.04 2.28
N ARG A 37 -4.51 -39.70 2.30
CA ARG A 37 -4.23 -38.93 3.50
C ARG A 37 -5.25 -39.36 4.54
N LYS A 38 -4.79 -39.96 5.65
CA LYS A 38 -5.60 -40.21 6.85
C LYS A 38 -6.51 -38.99 7.09
N ALA A 39 -7.82 -39.23 7.13
CA ALA A 39 -8.81 -38.22 7.43
C ALA A 39 -8.45 -37.59 8.79
N ARG A 40 -7.88 -36.38 8.76
CA ARG A 40 -7.68 -35.61 9.99
C ARG A 40 -9.07 -35.30 10.54
N ALA A 41 -9.28 -35.60 11.83
CA ALA A 41 -10.51 -35.27 12.55
C ALA A 41 -11.00 -33.87 12.14
N ALA A 42 -12.25 -33.79 11.71
CA ALA A 42 -12.86 -32.58 11.19
C ALA A 42 -12.89 -31.52 12.29
N LYS A 43 -11.84 -30.69 12.37
CA LYS A 43 -11.87 -29.49 13.21
C LYS A 43 -13.09 -28.69 12.76
N LYS A 44 -14.05 -28.45 13.67
CA LYS A 44 -15.22 -27.60 13.44
C LYS A 44 -14.73 -26.31 12.77
N ARG A 45 -15.14 -26.08 11.52
CA ARG A 45 -14.68 -24.90 10.78
C ARG A 45 -15.26 -23.68 11.49
N PRO A 46 -14.46 -22.63 11.77
CA PRO A 46 -14.99 -21.43 12.40
C PRO A 46 -16.12 -20.85 11.54
N LEU A 47 -17.20 -20.42 12.19
CA LEU A 47 -18.39 -19.81 11.56
C LEU A 47 -18.01 -18.59 10.71
N LEU A 48 -17.01 -17.84 11.19
CA LEU A 48 -16.48 -16.65 10.55
C LEU A 48 -15.16 -16.94 9.82
N ARG A 49 -14.85 -16.13 8.79
CA ARG A 49 -13.62 -16.23 7.98
C ARG A 49 -12.87 -14.90 7.95
N GLY A 50 -11.60 -14.95 7.55
CA GLY A 50 -10.77 -13.76 7.34
C GLY A 50 -10.63 -12.91 8.60
N MET A 51 -10.92 -11.62 8.47
CA MET A 51 -10.75 -10.67 9.58
C MET A 51 -11.67 -10.94 10.77
N HIS A 52 -12.92 -11.35 10.51
CA HIS A 52 -13.85 -11.64 11.61
C HIS A 52 -13.50 -12.94 12.33
N ALA A 53 -12.83 -13.89 11.67
CA ALA A 53 -12.27 -15.07 12.37
C ALA A 53 -11.14 -14.69 13.34
N GLN A 54 -10.36 -13.65 13.01
CA GLN A 54 -9.37 -13.11 13.95
C GLN A 54 -10.05 -12.34 15.08
N MET A 55 -11.12 -11.61 14.77
CA MET A 55 -11.94 -10.94 15.80
C MET A 55 -12.48 -11.93 16.83
N VAL A 56 -12.97 -13.10 16.40
CA VAL A 56 -13.37 -14.20 17.32
C VAL A 56 -12.27 -14.56 18.30
N LYS A 57 -11.03 -14.72 17.82
CA LYS A 57 -9.89 -15.12 18.66
C LYS A 57 -9.40 -14.02 19.59
N VAL A 58 -9.46 -12.76 19.13
CA VAL A 58 -8.92 -11.61 19.87
C VAL A 58 -9.91 -11.11 20.91
N CYS A 59 -11.20 -11.20 20.61
CA CYS A 59 -12.27 -10.64 21.43
C CYS A 59 -13.08 -11.73 22.16
N ASP A 60 -12.69 -13.00 22.02
CA ASP A 60 -13.37 -14.16 22.61
C ASP A 60 -14.89 -14.13 22.34
N LEU A 61 -15.28 -13.96 21.07
CA LEU A 61 -16.68 -13.75 20.70
C LEU A 61 -17.54 -14.97 21.01
N SER A 62 -18.70 -14.74 21.64
CA SER A 62 -19.67 -15.79 21.92
C SER A 62 -20.24 -16.40 20.63
N GLU A 63 -20.82 -17.60 20.72
CA GLU A 63 -21.45 -18.23 19.55
C GLU A 63 -22.58 -17.36 18.97
N ASP A 64 -23.32 -16.65 19.82
CA ASP A 64 -24.42 -15.77 19.38
C ASP A 64 -23.89 -14.53 18.66
N GLN A 65 -22.83 -13.90 19.19
CA GLN A 65 -22.13 -12.81 18.49
C GLN A 65 -21.59 -13.29 17.13
N GLN A 66 -21.06 -14.51 17.07
CA GLN A 66 -20.57 -15.10 15.83
C GLN A 66 -21.69 -15.31 14.79
N LYS A 67 -22.86 -15.80 15.21
CA LYS A 67 -24.04 -15.96 14.35
C LYS A 67 -24.54 -14.61 13.82
N GLN A 68 -24.69 -13.62 14.69
CA GLN A 68 -25.11 -12.26 14.30
C GLN A 68 -24.14 -11.64 13.27
N ILE A 69 -22.83 -11.76 13.49
CA ILE A 69 -21.83 -11.27 12.52
C ILE A 69 -21.87 -12.07 11.21
N ALA A 70 -22.18 -13.37 11.25
CA ALA A 70 -22.32 -14.20 10.04
C ALA A 70 -23.53 -13.77 9.20
N GLU A 71 -24.65 -13.44 9.84
CA GLU A 71 -25.85 -12.90 9.19
C GLU A 71 -25.57 -11.53 8.56
N LEU A 72 -24.93 -10.60 9.31
CA LEU A 72 -24.50 -9.30 8.78
C LEU A 72 -23.58 -9.45 7.57
N ASN A 73 -22.68 -10.44 7.59
CA ASN A 73 -21.81 -10.75 6.45
C ASN A 73 -22.59 -11.27 5.23
N ALA A 74 -23.59 -12.11 5.44
CA ALA A 74 -24.45 -12.61 4.36
C ALA A 74 -25.27 -11.48 3.74
N GLN A 75 -25.85 -10.60 4.56
CA GLN A 75 -26.56 -9.40 4.10
C GLN A 75 -25.63 -8.46 3.32
N ARG A 76 -24.43 -8.19 3.84
CA ARG A 76 -23.41 -7.41 3.14
C ARG A 76 -23.06 -8.01 1.79
N ALA A 77 -22.93 -9.33 1.71
CA ALA A 77 -22.64 -10.01 0.45
C ALA A 77 -23.77 -9.82 -0.57
N LYS A 78 -25.03 -9.92 -0.15
CA LYS A 78 -26.21 -9.66 -1.00
C LYS A 78 -26.23 -8.20 -1.49
N GLU A 79 -26.14 -7.22 -0.59
CA GLU A 79 -26.15 -5.79 -0.95
C GLU A 79 -24.99 -5.43 -1.89
N LEU A 80 -23.78 -5.95 -1.65
CA LEU A 80 -22.63 -5.69 -2.52
C LEU A 80 -22.71 -6.39 -3.87
N THR A 81 -23.44 -7.49 -3.99
CA THR A 81 -23.70 -8.15 -5.27
C THR A 81 -24.76 -7.39 -6.05
N ALA A 82 -25.89 -7.04 -5.42
CA ALA A 82 -26.92 -6.21 -6.03
C ALA A 82 -26.35 -4.88 -6.54
N PHE A 83 -25.60 -4.16 -5.69
CA PHE A 83 -24.93 -2.92 -6.08
C PHE A 83 -23.98 -3.10 -7.28
N ARG A 84 -23.29 -4.24 -7.37
CA ARG A 84 -22.37 -4.52 -8.49
C ARG A 84 -23.16 -4.75 -9.79
N GLU A 85 -24.21 -5.55 -9.75
CA GLU A 85 -25.03 -5.85 -10.93
C GLU A 85 -25.72 -4.57 -11.44
N GLU A 86 -26.36 -3.80 -10.55
CA GLU A 86 -27.04 -2.54 -10.89
C GLU A 86 -26.10 -1.49 -11.51
N ASN A 87 -24.83 -1.49 -11.13
CA ASN A 87 -23.87 -0.48 -11.55
C ASN A 87 -22.77 -1.01 -12.49
N LYS A 88 -22.88 -2.25 -12.97
CA LYS A 88 -21.86 -2.91 -13.81
C LYS A 88 -21.59 -2.10 -15.09
N ALA A 89 -22.64 -1.79 -15.85
CA ALA A 89 -22.55 -1.00 -17.08
C ALA A 89 -21.96 0.40 -16.83
N LYS A 90 -22.35 1.05 -15.72
CA LYS A 90 -21.80 2.37 -15.33
C LYS A 90 -20.31 2.29 -15.01
N TYR A 91 -19.87 1.25 -14.31
CA TYR A 91 -18.45 1.04 -14.03
C TYR A 91 -17.63 0.83 -15.31
N GLU A 92 -18.14 0.04 -16.25
CA GLU A 92 -17.50 -0.22 -17.54
C GLU A 92 -17.44 1.07 -18.38
N ALA A 93 -18.54 1.80 -18.51
CA ALA A 93 -18.60 3.06 -19.24
C ALA A 93 -17.63 4.11 -18.66
N LEU A 94 -17.58 4.25 -17.33
CA LEU A 94 -16.66 5.18 -16.67
C LEU A 94 -15.19 4.77 -16.82
N ARG A 95 -14.90 3.46 -16.83
CA ARG A 95 -13.55 2.95 -17.05
C ARG A 95 -13.09 3.23 -18.48
N GLU A 96 -13.95 3.02 -19.47
CA GLU A 96 -13.66 3.34 -20.87
C GLU A 96 -13.55 4.84 -21.10
N ALA A 97 -14.42 5.67 -20.50
CA ALA A 97 -14.31 7.12 -20.55
C ALA A 97 -12.97 7.62 -19.97
N LEU A 98 -12.55 7.07 -18.83
CA LEU A 98 -11.25 7.38 -18.23
C LEU A 98 -10.07 6.95 -19.12
N LYS A 99 -10.18 5.80 -19.81
CA LYS A 99 -9.17 5.31 -20.73
C LYS A 99 -9.06 6.23 -21.95
N LYS A 100 -10.17 6.51 -22.63
CA LYS A 100 -10.24 7.40 -23.80
C LYS A 100 -9.74 8.82 -23.46
N ALA A 101 -10.15 9.38 -22.33
CA ALA A 101 -9.68 10.71 -21.90
C ALA A 101 -8.17 10.74 -21.64
N ARG A 102 -7.57 9.65 -21.14
CA ARG A 102 -6.11 9.56 -20.96
C ARG A 102 -5.37 9.45 -22.29
N GLU A 103 -5.89 8.66 -23.23
CA GLU A 103 -5.33 8.52 -24.58
C GLU A 103 -5.38 9.84 -25.35
N ALA A 104 -6.51 10.55 -25.28
CA ALA A 104 -6.70 11.88 -25.87
C ALA A 104 -6.00 13.01 -25.10
N LYS A 105 -5.38 12.72 -23.95
CA LYS A 105 -4.83 13.73 -23.01
C LYS A 105 -5.85 14.81 -22.58
N ASP A 106 -7.14 14.50 -22.64
CA ASP A 106 -8.23 15.37 -22.23
C ASP A 106 -8.39 15.34 -20.70
N LYS A 107 -7.86 16.38 -20.06
CA LYS A 107 -7.87 16.50 -18.60
C LYS A 107 -9.26 16.76 -18.03
N GLU A 108 -10.14 17.47 -18.75
CA GLU A 108 -11.47 17.81 -18.26
C GLU A 108 -12.39 16.59 -18.35
N ALA A 109 -12.36 15.85 -19.46
CA ALA A 109 -13.08 14.58 -19.58
C ALA A 109 -12.60 13.56 -18.54
N ALA A 110 -11.27 13.46 -18.32
CA ALA A 110 -10.71 12.57 -17.31
C ALA A 110 -11.17 12.95 -15.89
N LYS A 111 -11.20 14.25 -15.58
CA LYS A 111 -11.65 14.76 -14.28
C LYS A 111 -13.14 14.48 -14.06
N LYS A 112 -13.99 14.70 -15.07
CA LYS A 112 -15.43 14.40 -15.00
C LYS A 112 -15.69 12.91 -14.76
N ALA A 113 -15.12 12.04 -15.61
CA ALA A 113 -15.27 10.59 -15.46
C ALA A 113 -14.71 10.08 -14.11
N TRP A 114 -13.62 10.68 -13.61
CA TRP A 114 -13.09 10.34 -12.30
C TRP A 114 -14.02 10.74 -11.15
N ALA A 115 -14.66 11.92 -11.23
CA ALA A 115 -15.60 12.38 -10.22
C ALA A 115 -16.80 11.44 -10.12
N GLU A 116 -17.39 11.05 -11.25
CA GLU A 116 -18.50 10.10 -11.31
C GLU A 116 -18.09 8.70 -10.79
N TYR A 117 -16.91 8.22 -11.20
CA TYR A 117 -16.35 6.96 -10.70
C TYR A 117 -16.12 6.99 -9.18
N SER A 118 -15.59 8.10 -8.66
CA SER A 118 -15.36 8.29 -7.24
C SER A 118 -16.67 8.35 -6.45
N ALA A 119 -17.70 9.01 -6.97
CA ALA A 119 -19.03 9.06 -6.35
C ALA A 119 -19.63 7.65 -6.25
N LEU A 120 -19.52 6.86 -7.32
CA LEU A 120 -19.99 5.47 -7.34
C LEU A 120 -19.23 4.59 -6.32
N ARG A 121 -17.91 4.76 -6.23
CA ARG A 121 -17.10 4.12 -5.19
C ARG A 121 -17.50 4.58 -3.78
N GLY A 122 -17.88 5.85 -3.62
CA GLY A 122 -18.44 6.40 -2.38
C GLY A 122 -19.68 5.65 -1.91
N LYS A 123 -20.64 5.40 -2.80
CA LYS A 123 -21.84 4.61 -2.50
C LYS A 123 -21.50 3.19 -2.03
N LYS A 124 -20.60 2.50 -2.75
CA LYS A 124 -20.09 1.19 -2.32
C LYS A 124 -19.45 1.23 -0.94
N ASN A 125 -18.63 2.25 -0.68
CA ASN A 125 -17.96 2.41 0.61
C ASN A 125 -18.97 2.68 1.74
N ALA A 126 -20.08 3.37 1.47
CA ALA A 126 -21.15 3.58 2.44
C ALA A 126 -21.80 2.25 2.86
N ILE A 127 -22.08 1.35 1.90
CA ILE A 127 -22.55 -0.02 2.20
C ILE A 127 -21.54 -0.74 3.11
N VAL A 128 -20.25 -0.72 2.75
CA VAL A 128 -19.20 -1.36 3.57
C VAL A 128 -19.10 -0.74 4.96
N LYS A 129 -19.20 0.59 5.07
CA LYS A 129 -19.16 1.32 6.34
C LYS A 129 -20.34 0.93 7.23
N LYS A 130 -21.57 0.94 6.69
CA LYS A 130 -22.80 0.53 7.40
C LYS A 130 -22.61 -0.82 8.08
N PHE A 131 -22.18 -1.84 7.34
CA PHE A 131 -21.98 -3.18 7.92
C PHE A 131 -20.80 -3.27 8.88
N ARG A 132 -19.72 -2.52 8.64
CA ARG A 132 -18.61 -2.47 9.58
C ARG A 132 -19.08 -1.88 10.91
N ASP A 133 -19.84 -0.79 10.87
CA ASP A 133 -20.34 -0.12 12.06
C ASP A 133 -21.34 -1.03 12.81
N ALA A 134 -22.25 -1.71 12.10
CA ALA A 134 -23.15 -2.72 12.69
C ALA A 134 -22.41 -3.91 13.33
N VAL A 135 -21.32 -4.41 12.71
CA VAL A 135 -20.49 -5.45 13.33
C VAL A 135 -19.83 -4.95 14.62
N MET A 136 -19.40 -3.69 14.66
CA MET A 136 -18.85 -3.11 15.88
C MET A 136 -19.91 -2.96 16.97
N GLU A 137 -21.19 -2.74 16.64
CA GLU A 137 -22.28 -2.66 17.62
C GLU A 137 -22.56 -3.99 18.33
N VAL A 138 -22.28 -5.14 17.70
CA VAL A 138 -22.37 -6.47 18.33
C VAL A 138 -21.36 -6.66 19.46
N LEU A 139 -20.26 -5.88 19.47
CA LEU A 139 -19.18 -6.01 20.43
C LEU A 139 -19.45 -5.23 21.72
N THR A 140 -19.07 -5.81 22.86
CA THR A 140 -19.02 -5.09 24.13
C THR A 140 -17.96 -3.98 24.10
N PRO A 141 -18.03 -2.96 24.97
CA PRO A 141 -16.99 -1.92 25.06
C PRO A 141 -15.57 -2.49 25.25
N GLU A 142 -15.43 -3.53 26.08
CA GLU A 142 -14.15 -4.21 26.30
C GLU A 142 -13.64 -4.92 25.04
N GLN A 143 -14.53 -5.62 24.31
CA GLN A 143 -14.20 -6.26 23.04
C GLN A 143 -13.80 -5.23 21.98
N LYS A 144 -14.48 -4.08 21.93
CA LYS A 144 -14.11 -2.96 21.05
C LYS A 144 -12.69 -2.48 21.34
N ALA A 145 -12.33 -2.30 22.61
CA ALA A 145 -10.99 -1.90 23.01
C ALA A 145 -9.92 -2.94 22.64
N LYS A 146 -10.16 -4.23 22.91
CA LYS A 146 -9.28 -5.34 22.49
C LYS A 146 -9.08 -5.36 20.98
N TRP A 147 -10.17 -5.24 20.23
CA TRP A 147 -10.13 -5.23 18.77
C TRP A 147 -9.32 -4.06 18.22
N ASP A 148 -9.51 -2.89 18.82
CA ASP A 148 -8.85 -1.67 18.40
C ASP A 148 -7.34 -1.69 18.67
N GLN A 149 -6.94 -2.17 19.84
CA GLN A 149 -5.55 -2.45 20.19
C GLN A 149 -4.92 -3.43 19.18
N TYR A 150 -5.63 -4.49 18.82
CA TYR A 150 -5.17 -5.45 17.81
C TYR A 150 -5.04 -4.82 16.41
N GLN A 151 -5.97 -3.94 16.00
CA GLN A 151 -5.83 -3.19 14.74
C GLN A 151 -4.57 -2.33 14.74
N ALA A 152 -4.31 -1.62 15.84
CA ALA A 152 -3.11 -0.79 15.97
C ALA A 152 -1.83 -1.63 15.87
N LEU A 153 -1.79 -2.80 16.51
CA LEU A 153 -0.67 -3.74 16.36
C LEU A 153 -0.48 -4.19 14.90
N LEU A 154 -1.55 -4.55 14.19
CA LEU A 154 -1.45 -4.94 12.78
C LEU A 154 -0.95 -3.78 11.90
N ASP A 155 -1.41 -2.56 12.18
CA ASP A 155 -0.97 -1.36 11.48
C ASP A 155 0.53 -1.10 11.70
N VAL A 156 1.03 -1.29 12.93
CA VAL A 156 2.46 -1.29 13.28
C VAL A 156 3.20 -2.39 12.54
N LYS A 157 2.80 -3.66 12.68
CA LYS A 157 3.44 -4.80 12.02
C LYS A 157 3.52 -4.62 10.50
N ARG A 158 2.51 -4.03 9.87
CA ARG A 158 2.55 -3.73 8.43
C ARG A 158 3.53 -2.61 8.10
N ARG A 159 3.59 -1.56 8.92
CA ARG A 159 4.47 -0.40 8.68
C ARG A 159 5.94 -0.74 8.87
N ILE A 160 6.25 -1.58 9.85
CA ILE A 160 7.60 -2.01 10.21
C ILE A 160 7.81 -3.51 9.95
N SER A 161 7.13 -4.05 8.93
CA SER A 161 7.23 -5.47 8.58
C SER A 161 8.66 -6.01 8.41
N PRO A 162 9.64 -5.22 7.91
CA PRO A 162 11.03 -5.68 7.83
C PRO A 162 11.67 -5.99 9.18
N ALA A 163 11.25 -5.31 10.26
CA ALA A 163 11.82 -5.49 11.60
C ALA A 163 11.50 -6.85 12.23
N LYS A 164 10.45 -7.55 11.75
CA LYS A 164 9.95 -8.82 12.31
C LYS A 164 9.86 -8.79 13.84
N LEU A 165 8.84 -8.10 14.35
CA LEU A 165 8.63 -7.98 15.80
C LEU A 165 8.58 -9.35 16.49
N THR A 166 9.24 -9.45 17.66
CA THR A 166 9.11 -10.58 18.56
C THR A 166 7.79 -10.52 19.35
N ALA A 167 7.36 -11.63 19.95
CA ALA A 167 6.15 -11.66 20.77
C ALA A 167 6.19 -10.63 21.92
N GLU A 168 7.34 -10.49 22.57
CA GLU A 168 7.56 -9.50 23.63
C GLU A 168 7.42 -8.06 23.11
N GLN A 169 7.97 -7.76 21.94
CA GLN A 169 7.81 -6.45 21.30
C GLN A 169 6.36 -6.19 20.89
N GLU A 170 5.61 -7.21 20.46
CA GLU A 170 4.18 -7.07 20.18
C GLU A 170 3.39 -6.70 21.44
N GLU A 171 3.70 -7.27 22.60
CA GLU A 171 3.09 -6.88 23.88
C GLU A 171 3.48 -5.46 24.31
N GLN A 172 4.75 -5.04 24.10
CA GLN A 172 5.16 -3.65 24.35
C GLN A 172 4.40 -2.66 23.46
N VAL A 173 4.17 -2.98 22.18
CA VAL A 173 3.35 -2.16 21.27
C VAL A 173 1.91 -2.05 21.77
N LYS A 174 1.31 -3.17 22.19
CA LYS A 174 -0.05 -3.20 22.75
C LYS A 174 -0.17 -2.36 24.03
N ALA A 175 0.82 -2.44 24.91
CA ALA A 175 0.86 -1.65 26.14
C ALA A 175 1.04 -0.16 25.87
N ALA A 176 1.92 0.21 24.94
CA ALA A 176 2.10 1.59 24.49
C ALA A 176 0.80 2.16 23.88
N TYR A 177 0.07 1.36 23.10
CA TYR A 177 -1.23 1.77 22.55
C TYR A 177 -2.22 2.15 23.65
N VAL A 178 -2.41 1.28 24.66
CA VAL A 178 -3.36 1.51 25.76
C VAL A 178 -3.02 2.79 26.51
N LYS A 179 -1.73 3.01 26.83
CA LYS A 179 -1.26 4.24 27.49
C LYS A 179 -1.58 5.50 26.68
N LEU A 180 -1.35 5.46 25.36
CA LEU A 180 -1.60 6.61 24.49
C LEU A 180 -3.09 6.85 24.26
N ALA A 181 -3.90 5.79 24.17
CA ALA A 181 -5.34 5.87 23.94
C ALA A 181 -6.09 6.51 25.12
N ALA A 182 -5.62 6.31 26.36
CA ALA A 182 -6.26 6.88 27.56
C ALA A 182 -6.33 8.42 27.56
N GLY A 183 -5.48 9.11 26.78
CA GLY A 183 -5.42 10.57 26.71
C GLY A 183 -5.77 11.17 25.34
N THR A 184 -6.40 10.43 24.43
CA THR A 184 -6.71 10.93 23.08
C THR A 184 -8.13 10.59 22.61
N GLU A 185 -8.73 11.48 21.82
CA GLU A 185 -9.98 11.22 21.09
C GLU A 185 -9.76 10.20 19.95
N ALA A 186 -9.53 8.94 20.29
CA ALA A 186 -9.29 7.86 19.31
C ALA A 186 -10.51 7.57 18.40
N THR A 187 -11.69 8.10 18.75
CA THR A 187 -12.96 7.92 18.04
C THR A 187 -13.05 8.68 16.73
N THR A 188 -12.29 9.77 16.56
CA THR A 188 -12.25 10.52 15.30
C THR A 188 -11.12 10.01 14.38
N ALA A 189 -11.31 10.10 13.06
CA ALA A 189 -10.27 9.69 12.10
C ALA A 189 -8.96 10.47 12.29
N LYS A 190 -9.06 11.76 12.61
CA LYS A 190 -7.91 12.63 12.89
C LYS A 190 -7.24 12.23 14.20
N GLY A 191 -8.01 12.02 15.26
CA GLY A 191 -7.50 11.59 16.56
C GLY A 191 -6.78 10.24 16.48
N ARG A 192 -7.39 9.24 15.81
CA ARG A 192 -6.74 7.96 15.52
C ARG A 192 -5.43 8.12 14.75
N SER A 193 -5.40 8.96 13.72
CA SER A 193 -4.18 9.19 12.94
C SER A 193 -3.06 9.78 13.80
N THR A 194 -3.38 10.72 14.69
CA THR A 194 -2.42 11.32 15.61
C THR A 194 -1.92 10.31 16.64
N LEU A 195 -2.83 9.50 17.19
CA LEU A 195 -2.49 8.43 18.13
C LEU A 195 -1.52 7.44 17.47
N LEU A 196 -1.85 6.91 16.29
CA LEU A 196 -0.98 5.97 15.58
C LEU A 196 0.37 6.60 15.23
N ALA A 197 0.41 7.90 14.89
CA ALA A 197 1.68 8.59 14.66
C ALA A 197 2.57 8.63 15.91
N LYS A 198 1.98 8.91 17.09
CA LYS A 198 2.68 8.85 18.38
C LYS A 198 3.14 7.43 18.68
N LEU A 199 2.28 6.44 18.48
CA LEU A 199 2.62 5.03 18.67
C LEU A 199 3.80 4.62 17.79
N TYR A 200 3.80 4.97 16.51
CA TYR A 200 4.92 4.64 15.61
C TYR A 200 6.23 5.27 16.08
N ALA A 201 6.21 6.53 16.50
CA ALA A 201 7.40 7.21 17.01
C ALA A 201 7.93 6.54 18.29
N GLN A 202 7.03 6.15 19.20
CA GLN A 202 7.40 5.45 20.42
C GLN A 202 7.96 4.05 20.13
N VAL A 203 7.32 3.27 19.25
CA VAL A 203 7.79 1.94 18.86
C VAL A 203 9.17 2.01 18.20
N GLU A 204 9.38 2.99 17.32
CA GLU A 204 10.69 3.20 16.69
C GLU A 204 11.78 3.59 17.70
N LYS A 205 11.45 4.36 18.74
CA LYS A 205 12.40 4.85 19.75
C LYS A 205 12.67 3.85 20.88
N GLU A 206 11.67 3.12 21.34
CA GLU A 206 11.72 2.36 22.60
C GLU A 206 11.60 0.84 22.40
N VAL A 207 10.91 0.38 21.36
CA VAL A 207 10.63 -1.06 21.16
C VAL A 207 11.62 -1.70 20.19
N LEU A 208 11.95 -1.00 19.09
CA LEU A 208 12.86 -1.54 18.07
C LEU A 208 14.32 -1.44 18.50
N SER A 209 15.09 -2.50 18.26
CA SER A 209 16.55 -2.45 18.35
C SER A 209 17.16 -1.54 17.26
N PRO A 210 18.40 -1.05 17.45
CA PRO A 210 19.09 -0.26 16.41
C PRO A 210 19.19 -0.98 15.06
N GLU A 211 19.41 -2.30 15.09
CA GLU A 211 19.45 -3.15 13.90
C GLU A 211 18.09 -3.21 13.21
N GLN A 212 17.00 -3.41 13.96
CA GLN A 212 15.65 -3.43 13.40
C GLN A 212 15.24 -2.07 12.81
N ARG A 213 15.63 -0.96 13.43
CA ARG A 213 15.43 0.39 12.87
C ARG A 213 16.14 0.54 11.53
N THR A 214 17.36 0.03 11.44
CA THR A 214 18.14 0.00 10.21
C THR A 214 17.44 -0.82 9.12
N GLU A 215 16.96 -2.03 9.44
CA GLU A 215 16.21 -2.86 8.50
C GLU A 215 14.96 -2.15 7.94
N VAL A 216 14.21 -1.49 8.82
CA VAL A 216 13.03 -0.72 8.41
C VAL A 216 13.42 0.42 7.47
N ALA A 217 14.42 1.21 7.83
CA ALA A 217 14.88 2.34 7.03
C ALA A 217 15.41 1.92 5.65
N VAL A 218 16.23 0.86 5.60
CA VAL A 218 16.77 0.29 4.36
C VAL A 218 15.66 -0.26 3.48
N ALA A 219 14.67 -0.96 4.03
CA ALA A 219 13.54 -1.45 3.26
C ALA A 219 12.72 -0.31 2.62
N TYR A 220 12.55 0.82 3.32
CA TYR A 220 11.92 2.02 2.73
C TYR A 220 12.72 2.58 1.56
N LEU A 221 14.06 2.60 1.67
CA LEU A 221 14.95 3.03 0.61
C LEU A 221 14.87 2.06 -0.59
N VAL A 222 15.04 0.76 -0.37
CA VAL A 222 14.97 -0.30 -1.39
C VAL A 222 13.65 -0.28 -2.14
N ARG A 223 12.52 -0.02 -1.45
CA ARG A 223 11.20 0.08 -2.10
C ARG A 223 11.13 1.17 -3.18
N ARG A 224 11.91 2.25 -3.06
CA ARG A 224 12.00 3.29 -4.11
C ARG A 224 12.62 2.75 -5.40
N PHE A 225 13.45 1.72 -5.28
CA PHE A 225 14.15 1.06 -6.38
C PHE A 225 13.51 -0.27 -6.81
N HIS A 226 12.27 -0.58 -6.39
CA HIS A 226 11.63 -1.87 -6.72
C HIS A 226 11.59 -2.19 -8.22
N ARG A 227 11.57 -1.17 -9.09
CA ARG A 227 11.60 -1.34 -10.56
C ARG A 227 12.95 -1.80 -11.10
N ALA A 228 14.03 -1.51 -10.38
CA ALA A 228 15.38 -1.94 -10.74
C ALA A 228 15.62 -3.43 -10.46
N ARG A 229 14.73 -4.09 -9.67
CA ARG A 229 14.88 -5.50 -9.27
C ARG A 229 16.26 -5.79 -8.67
N LEU A 230 16.58 -5.08 -7.59
CA LEU A 230 17.88 -5.17 -6.94
C LEU A 230 18.23 -6.60 -6.51
N THR A 231 19.47 -6.99 -6.73
CA THR A 231 20.05 -8.24 -6.21
C THR A 231 20.25 -8.16 -4.70
N ASP A 232 20.46 -9.30 -4.04
CA ASP A 232 20.70 -9.32 -2.59
C ASP A 232 22.04 -8.67 -2.23
N GLU A 233 23.07 -8.82 -3.08
CA GLU A 233 24.33 -8.08 -2.95
C GLU A 233 24.13 -6.56 -3.02
N GLN A 234 23.32 -6.08 -3.97
CA GLN A 234 23.00 -4.66 -4.06
C GLN A 234 22.27 -4.17 -2.81
N LYS A 235 21.32 -4.95 -2.28
CA LYS A 235 20.64 -4.61 -1.01
C LYS A 235 21.62 -4.58 0.17
N ALA A 236 22.59 -5.49 0.21
CA ALA A 236 23.63 -5.49 1.24
C ALA A 236 24.52 -4.24 1.15
N LYS A 237 24.94 -3.84 -0.06
CA LYS A 237 25.67 -2.58 -0.28
C LYS A 237 24.86 -1.35 0.15
N ILE A 238 23.55 -1.33 -0.13
CA ILE A 238 22.66 -0.25 0.33
C ILE A 238 22.61 -0.20 1.86
N LYS A 239 22.49 -1.35 2.52
CA LYS A 239 22.48 -1.43 3.99
C LYS A 239 23.78 -0.91 4.58
N ALA A 240 24.93 -1.33 4.05
CA ALA A 240 26.24 -0.86 4.49
C ALA A 240 26.38 0.67 4.33
N ALA A 241 26.04 1.20 3.15
CA ALA A 241 26.06 2.64 2.89
C ALA A 241 25.10 3.41 3.81
N TYR A 242 23.93 2.85 4.13
CA TYR A 242 23.01 3.45 5.10
C TYR A 242 23.65 3.57 6.49
N VAL A 243 24.25 2.49 7.00
CA VAL A 243 24.88 2.49 8.33
C VAL A 243 26.04 3.50 8.37
N GLU A 244 26.91 3.47 7.38
CA GLU A 244 28.03 4.39 7.26
C GLU A 244 27.57 5.86 7.23
N GLN A 245 26.64 6.19 6.33
CA GLN A 245 26.22 7.58 6.12
C GLN A 245 25.25 8.11 7.19
N SER A 246 24.58 7.23 7.94
CA SER A 246 23.68 7.62 9.04
C SER A 246 24.41 7.85 10.36
N THR A 247 25.67 7.41 10.47
CA THR A 247 26.48 7.62 11.67
C THR A 247 26.66 9.11 11.93
N GLY A 248 26.31 9.56 13.14
CA GLY A 248 26.39 10.98 13.54
C GLY A 248 25.26 11.87 13.00
N VAL A 249 24.30 11.32 12.25
CA VAL A 249 23.14 12.07 11.77
C VAL A 249 22.03 12.04 12.82
N ASP A 250 21.52 13.22 13.19
CA ASP A 250 20.32 13.30 14.02
C ASP A 250 19.08 12.87 13.20
N MET A 251 18.66 11.63 13.41
CA MET A 251 17.49 11.05 12.74
C MET A 251 16.15 11.61 13.26
N THR A 252 16.17 12.39 14.35
CA THR A 252 14.99 13.08 14.86
C THR A 252 14.73 14.38 14.12
N ASP A 253 15.78 15.07 13.65
CA ASP A 253 15.63 16.19 12.74
C ASP A 253 15.14 15.72 11.36
N ARG A 254 13.97 16.23 10.99
CA ARG A 254 13.36 15.95 9.70
C ARG A 254 14.25 16.39 8.54
N LYS A 255 14.96 17.52 8.67
CA LYS A 255 15.77 18.06 7.58
C LYS A 255 17.02 17.19 7.36
N ALA A 256 17.80 16.94 8.42
CA ALA A 256 18.96 16.05 8.38
C ALA A 256 18.61 14.66 7.83
N ARG A 257 17.53 14.05 8.32
CA ARG A 257 17.05 12.75 7.82
C ARG A 257 16.69 12.78 6.32
N MET A 258 16.04 13.85 5.85
CA MET A 258 15.70 13.99 4.42
C MET A 258 16.94 14.18 3.55
N GLU A 259 17.93 14.92 4.03
CA GLU A 259 19.21 15.11 3.35
C GLU A 259 19.97 13.80 3.23
N LEU A 260 20.07 13.02 4.31
CA LEU A 260 20.62 11.67 4.30
C LEU A 260 19.92 10.77 3.26
N TYR A 261 18.59 10.72 3.25
CA TYR A 261 17.86 9.89 2.28
C TYR A 261 18.08 10.33 0.84
N ASN A 262 18.23 11.63 0.57
CA ASN A 262 18.55 12.12 -0.76
C ASN A 262 19.98 11.77 -1.15
N LYS A 263 20.95 11.91 -0.24
CA LYS A 263 22.35 11.51 -0.44
C LYS A 263 22.44 10.02 -0.75
N LEU A 264 21.81 9.18 0.07
CA LEU A 264 21.75 7.74 -0.16
C LEU A 264 21.08 7.40 -1.47
N TYR A 265 19.97 8.07 -1.83
CA TYR A 265 19.31 7.83 -3.12
C TYR A 265 20.27 8.06 -4.30
N THR A 266 21.00 9.17 -4.28
CA THR A 266 22.00 9.50 -5.31
C THR A 266 23.11 8.45 -5.32
N TYR A 267 23.66 8.11 -4.16
CA TYR A 267 24.68 7.08 -4.02
C TYR A 267 24.23 5.72 -4.60
N VAL A 268 23.04 5.24 -4.25
CA VAL A 268 22.51 3.98 -4.81
C VAL A 268 22.43 4.08 -6.33
N ARG A 269 21.85 5.18 -6.85
CA ARG A 269 21.66 5.35 -8.29
C ARG A 269 22.98 5.38 -9.05
N GLU A 270 24.01 6.04 -8.51
CA GLU A 270 25.27 6.27 -9.22
C GLU A 270 26.29 5.15 -9.01
N GLN A 271 26.32 4.55 -7.81
CA GLN A 271 27.40 3.64 -7.38
C GLN A 271 26.94 2.17 -7.29
N ILE A 272 25.64 1.90 -7.16
CA ILE A 272 25.13 0.53 -6.96
C ILE A 272 24.36 0.02 -8.19
N LEU A 273 23.59 0.88 -8.84
CA LEU A 273 22.79 0.48 -10.01
C LEU A 273 23.63 0.43 -11.27
N ASP A 274 23.42 -0.60 -12.08
CA ASP A 274 23.90 -0.62 -13.46
C ASP A 274 23.11 0.37 -14.34
N GLU A 275 23.56 0.57 -15.58
CA GLU A 275 22.93 1.49 -16.54
C GLU A 275 21.47 1.10 -16.86
N GLN A 276 21.20 -0.19 -17.09
CA GLN A 276 19.85 -0.68 -17.40
C GLN A 276 18.88 -0.52 -16.22
N GLN A 277 19.39 -0.65 -14.99
CA GLN A 277 18.64 -0.42 -13.77
C GLN A 277 18.39 1.08 -13.54
N ARG A 278 19.37 1.93 -13.83
CA ARG A 278 19.25 3.40 -13.72
C ARG A 278 18.13 3.95 -14.60
N GLU A 279 17.98 3.45 -15.82
CA GLU A 279 16.89 3.86 -16.73
C GLU A 279 15.48 3.51 -16.18
N LYS A 280 15.37 2.40 -15.45
CA LYS A 280 14.11 1.94 -14.86
C LYS A 280 13.69 2.74 -13.62
N VAL A 281 14.61 3.52 -13.05
CA VAL A 281 14.42 4.31 -11.85
C VAL A 281 14.13 5.75 -12.23
N ARG A 282 12.96 6.26 -11.83
CA ARG A 282 12.61 7.67 -12.07
C ARG A 282 13.59 8.58 -11.34
N PRO A 283 14.11 9.65 -11.95
CA PRO A 283 14.95 10.61 -11.22
C PRO A 283 14.15 11.23 -10.06
N LEU A 284 14.86 11.62 -9.00
CA LEU A 284 14.27 12.44 -7.94
C LEU A 284 13.63 13.67 -8.60
N ARG A 285 12.32 13.84 -8.39
CA ARG A 285 11.65 15.08 -8.82
C ARG A 285 12.29 16.23 -8.07
N GLN A 286 12.99 17.10 -8.78
CA GLN A 286 13.49 18.33 -8.18
C GLN A 286 12.32 19.12 -7.57
N PRO A 287 12.54 19.81 -6.44
CA PRO A 287 11.52 20.65 -5.84
C PRO A 287 11.01 21.62 -6.91
N ARG A 288 9.72 21.56 -7.21
CA ARG A 288 9.10 22.56 -8.10
C ARG A 288 9.34 23.92 -7.43
N LYS A 289 10.11 24.81 -8.08
CA LYS A 289 10.23 26.22 -7.67
C LYS A 289 8.80 26.72 -7.48
N ARG A 290 8.41 26.99 -6.24
CA ARG A 290 7.06 27.51 -5.94
C ARG A 290 7.01 28.88 -6.61
N LYS A 291 6.13 29.04 -7.61
CA LYS A 291 5.85 30.36 -8.17
C LYS A 291 5.49 31.27 -6.98
N PRO A 292 6.08 32.48 -6.88
CA PRO A 292 5.75 33.41 -5.80
C PRO A 292 4.23 33.57 -5.75
N ARG A 293 3.65 33.29 -4.58
CA ARG A 293 2.22 33.49 -4.33
C ARG A 293 1.98 34.98 -4.51
N GLN A 294 1.40 35.38 -5.64
CA GLN A 294 0.88 36.74 -5.79
C GLN A 294 -0.19 36.92 -4.72
N ARG A 295 0.18 37.58 -3.62
CA ARG A 295 -0.78 38.08 -2.63
C ARG A 295 -1.64 39.09 -3.38
N LYS A 296 -2.87 38.72 -3.75
CA LYS A 296 -3.90 39.71 -4.08
C LYS A 296 -4.08 40.57 -2.83
N ARG A 297 -3.48 41.77 -2.82
CA ARG A 297 -3.82 42.82 -1.85
C ARG A 297 -5.32 43.08 -2.04
N LYS A 298 -6.13 42.74 -1.04
CA LYS A 298 -7.47 43.31 -0.91
C LYS A 298 -7.26 44.79 -0.61
N THR A 299 -7.50 45.64 -1.60
CA THR A 299 -7.74 47.07 -1.37
C THR A 299 -9.05 47.15 -0.57
N GLN A 300 -8.94 47.34 0.74
CA GLN A 300 -10.07 47.80 1.54
C GLN A 300 -10.29 49.26 1.13
N ALA A 301 -11.38 49.52 0.42
CA ALA A 301 -11.90 50.87 0.25
C ALA A 301 -12.32 51.37 1.63
N ALA A 302 -11.57 52.34 2.16
CA ALA A 302 -11.99 53.12 3.29
C ALA A 302 -13.05 54.13 2.81
N THR A 303 -14.32 53.76 2.90
CA THR A 303 -15.42 54.74 2.95
C THR A 303 -15.52 55.21 4.40
N GLY A 304 -14.90 56.35 4.70
CA GLY A 304 -15.06 57.01 5.98
C GLY A 304 -16.45 57.62 6.13
N PRO A 305 -17.02 57.66 7.35
CA PRO A 305 -18.12 58.56 7.66
C PRO A 305 -17.55 59.87 8.21
N THR A 306 -17.72 60.98 7.50
CA THR A 306 -17.64 62.32 8.09
C THR A 306 -19.05 62.84 8.34
N ALA A 307 -19.38 62.95 9.63
CA ALA A 307 -20.55 63.62 10.16
C ALA A 307 -20.29 65.14 10.31
N THR A 308 -21.38 65.90 10.50
CA THR A 308 -21.47 67.16 11.31
C THR A 308 -20.74 68.42 10.76
N THR A 309 -21.21 69.68 10.75
CA THR A 309 -22.39 70.44 11.26
C THR A 309 -22.32 71.89 10.69
N THR A 310 -23.43 72.66 10.72
CA THR A 310 -23.57 74.16 10.72
C THR A 310 -23.14 74.93 9.44
N GLU A 311 -23.84 75.93 8.93
CA GLU A 311 -24.94 76.81 9.41
C GLU A 311 -26.09 76.90 8.38
#